data_AF-A0A9D1HWH8-F1
#
_entry.id   AF-A0A9D1HWH8-F1
#
_cell.length_a   1.000
_cell.length_b   1.000
_cell.length_c   1.000
_cell.angle_alpha   90.00
_cell.angle_beta   90.00
_cell.angle_gamma   90.00
#
_symmetry.space_group_name_H-M   'P 1'
#
loop_
_entity.id
_entity.type
_entity.pdbx_description
1 polymer ?
#
loop_
_entity_poly.entity_id
_entity_poly.type
_entity_poly.pdbx_seq_one_letter_code
_entity_poly.pdbx_strand_id
1 'polypeptide(L)'
;MKELGSTASEEDRIPFPIDFEQIAAKQGGMVGRRRDDAYKRLREKMSDIVTGMDNSAAGEVHQAFKNLGQQHVITTNYDSLFESMYDCEQLITNPGGSKNILKSVSRSRDVDFYHAHGIGKWKNTLCLSHEHYISLITKIRTTFFTDSNDENKEILSSIIKGEIESTGTWPELLFTTDVAIVGLGLDYSEIDLWWLLAQRAALFSPCHQLSQFENSIVYYYVNSPAATSDSAFHGRMHALEALGVEVRPVDAADYPDGYLKIAKMIQGTRGD
;
A
#
# COMPACT_ATOMS: atom_id res chain seq x y z
N MET A 1 4.88 -7.09 16.52
CA MET A 1 5.97 -8.10 16.35
C MET A 1 6.38 -8.81 17.63
N LYS A 2 6.36 -8.18 18.82
CA LYS A 2 6.65 -8.86 20.11
C LYS A 2 5.82 -10.13 20.33
N GLU A 3 4.52 -10.09 20.03
CA GLU A 3 3.62 -11.25 20.12
C GLU A 3 4.00 -12.43 19.20
N LEU A 4 4.75 -12.17 18.11
CA LEU A 4 5.27 -13.21 17.22
C LEU A 4 6.60 -13.81 17.69
N GLY A 5 7.24 -13.19 18.69
CA GLY A 5 8.55 -13.60 19.21
C GLY A 5 9.71 -12.69 18.80
N SER A 6 9.44 -11.44 18.40
CA SER A 6 10.50 -10.45 18.18
C SER A 6 11.25 -10.16 19.48
N THR A 7 12.57 -10.06 19.37
CA THR A 7 13.46 -9.65 20.46
C THR A 7 13.98 -8.23 20.27
N ALA A 8 13.59 -7.56 19.18
CA ALA A 8 14.03 -6.21 18.87
C ALA A 8 13.39 -5.20 19.83
N SER A 9 14.18 -4.23 20.26
CA SER A 9 13.68 -3.05 20.94
C SER A 9 13.04 -2.10 19.92
N GLU A 10 12.17 -1.19 20.36
CA GLU A 10 11.64 -0.14 19.48
C GLU A 10 12.73 0.85 19.03
N GLU A 11 13.84 0.94 19.77
CA GLU A 11 15.00 1.77 19.44
C GLU A 11 15.83 1.17 18.29
N ASP A 12 15.77 -0.15 18.08
CA ASP A 12 16.58 -0.85 17.08
C ASP A 12 16.14 -0.49 15.64
N ARG A 13 14.92 0.05 15.48
CA ARG A 13 14.32 0.46 14.19
C ARG A 13 14.47 -0.60 13.09
N ILE A 14 14.36 -1.88 13.46
CA ILE A 14 14.46 -2.99 12.51
C ILE A 14 13.23 -3.00 11.61
N PRO A 15 13.40 -2.93 10.28
CA PRO A 15 12.28 -3.00 9.35
C PRO A 15 11.47 -4.28 9.54
N PHE A 16 10.14 -4.17 9.42
CA PHE A 16 9.20 -5.27 9.65
C PHE A 16 9.57 -6.56 8.89
N PRO A 17 9.94 -6.52 7.59
CA PRO A 17 10.24 -7.75 6.86
C PRO A 17 11.51 -8.44 7.35
N ILE A 18 12.50 -7.67 7.84
CA ILE A 18 13.73 -8.21 8.45
C ILE A 18 13.37 -8.91 9.77
N ASP A 19 12.61 -8.26 10.64
CA ASP A 19 12.22 -8.84 11.93
C ASP A 19 11.39 -10.12 11.72
N PHE A 20 10.46 -10.11 10.77
CA PHE A 20 9.68 -11.30 10.42
C PHE A 20 10.58 -12.47 9.96
N GLU A 21 11.56 -12.19 9.10
CA GLU A 21 12.51 -13.19 8.60
C GLU A 21 13.43 -13.72 9.71
N GLN A 22 13.85 -12.87 10.65
CA GLN A 22 14.62 -13.28 11.82
C GLN A 22 13.84 -14.21 12.74
N ILE A 23 12.58 -13.89 13.03
CA ILE A 23 11.70 -14.75 13.84
C ILE A 23 11.50 -16.10 13.15
N ALA A 24 11.24 -16.10 11.84
CA ALA A 24 11.08 -17.32 11.07
C ALA A 24 12.33 -18.19 11.11
N ALA A 25 13.52 -17.59 10.94
CA ALA A 25 14.80 -18.30 11.01
C ALA A 25 15.04 -18.91 12.41
N LYS A 26 14.78 -18.16 13.49
CA LYS A 26 14.89 -18.66 14.87
C LYS A 26 13.94 -19.83 15.16
N GLN A 27 12.79 -19.88 14.49
CA GLN A 27 11.81 -20.97 14.60
C GLN A 27 12.06 -22.14 13.63
N GLY A 28 13.23 -22.19 12.97
CA GLY A 28 13.62 -23.28 12.09
C GLY A 28 13.13 -23.15 10.64
N GLY A 29 12.74 -21.94 10.20
CA GLY A 29 12.37 -21.69 8.81
C GLY A 29 13.55 -21.91 7.85
N MET A 30 13.35 -22.71 6.81
CA MET A 30 14.37 -22.99 5.79
C MET A 30 14.07 -22.28 4.46
N VAL A 31 15.13 -21.88 3.77
CA VAL A 31 15.06 -21.33 2.40
C VAL A 31 14.43 -22.38 1.46
N GLY A 32 13.50 -21.95 0.60
CA GLY A 32 12.81 -22.82 -0.35
C GLY A 32 11.74 -23.75 0.27
N ARG A 33 11.63 -23.82 1.61
CA ARG A 33 10.62 -24.62 2.31
C ARG A 33 9.64 -23.77 3.12
N ARG A 34 9.13 -22.69 2.52
CA ARG A 34 8.18 -21.76 3.18
C ARG A 34 6.77 -22.33 3.41
N ARG A 35 6.49 -23.50 2.83
CA ARG A 35 5.28 -24.29 3.17
C ARG A 35 5.48 -25.08 4.47
N ASP A 36 6.70 -25.14 4.99
CA ASP A 36 6.97 -25.74 6.28
C ASP A 36 6.32 -24.92 7.40
N ASP A 37 5.94 -25.66 8.42
CA ASP A 37 5.71 -25.30 9.80
C ASP A 37 6.02 -23.87 10.25
N ALA A 38 7.27 -23.38 10.22
CA ALA A 38 7.61 -22.09 10.84
C ALA A 38 6.95 -20.87 10.16
N TYR A 39 7.12 -20.71 8.83
CA TYR A 39 6.52 -19.61 8.08
C TYR A 39 5.00 -19.72 8.01
N LYS A 40 4.47 -20.94 7.98
CA LYS A 40 3.04 -21.19 8.03
C LYS A 40 2.45 -20.76 9.37
N ARG A 41 3.06 -21.18 10.49
CA ARG A 41 2.65 -20.80 11.85
C ARG A 41 2.70 -19.29 12.07
N LEU A 42 3.73 -18.61 11.60
CA LEU A 42 3.83 -17.15 11.75
C LEU A 42 2.73 -16.42 10.98
N ARG A 43 2.39 -16.87 9.77
CA ARG A 43 1.26 -16.33 9.00
C ARG A 43 -0.08 -16.62 9.66
N GLU A 44 -0.23 -17.80 10.25
CA GLU A 44 -1.43 -18.16 11.02
C GLU A 44 -1.57 -17.24 12.25
N LYS A 45 -0.51 -17.05 13.03
CA LYS A 45 -0.51 -16.10 14.15
C LYS A 45 -0.85 -14.66 13.72
N MET A 46 -0.26 -14.17 12.63
CA MET A 46 -0.59 -12.84 12.11
C MET A 46 -2.05 -12.73 11.68
N SER A 47 -2.56 -13.75 10.99
CA SER A 47 -3.97 -13.85 10.63
C SER A 47 -4.86 -13.84 11.87
N ASP A 48 -4.53 -14.60 12.90
CA ASP A 48 -5.32 -14.69 14.14
C ASP A 48 -5.31 -13.36 14.90
N ILE A 49 -4.16 -12.68 14.98
CA ILE A 49 -4.05 -11.34 15.58
C ILE A 49 -4.95 -10.35 14.84
N VAL A 50 -4.85 -10.28 13.50
CA VAL A 50 -5.62 -9.33 12.69
C VAL A 50 -7.13 -9.64 12.73
N THR A 51 -7.50 -10.91 12.63
CA THR A 51 -8.93 -11.30 12.64
C THR A 51 -9.56 -11.26 14.04
N GLY A 52 -8.73 -11.27 15.09
CA GLY A 52 -9.15 -11.06 16.47
C GLY A 52 -9.29 -9.59 16.88
N MET A 53 -8.88 -8.65 16.02
CA MET A 53 -9.09 -7.22 16.26
C MET A 53 -10.58 -6.87 16.22
N ASP A 54 -10.98 -5.95 17.09
CA ASP A 54 -12.36 -5.47 17.14
C ASP A 54 -12.67 -4.55 15.94
N ASN A 55 -13.41 -5.09 14.97
CA ASN A 55 -13.85 -4.34 13.79
C ASN A 55 -14.94 -3.29 14.10
N SER A 56 -15.40 -3.15 15.35
CA SER A 56 -16.29 -2.05 15.76
C SER A 56 -15.56 -0.75 16.09
N ALA A 57 -14.21 -0.74 16.01
CA ALA A 57 -13.35 0.40 16.33
C ALA A 57 -13.37 1.55 15.29
N ALA A 58 -14.25 1.52 14.29
CA ALA A 58 -14.36 2.56 13.27
C ALA A 58 -14.84 3.88 13.89
N GLY A 59 -13.90 4.78 14.19
CA GLY A 59 -14.17 6.09 14.76
C GLY A 59 -14.50 7.21 13.75
N GLU A 60 -14.58 8.43 14.27
CA GLU A 60 -14.88 9.66 13.50
C GLU A 60 -13.92 9.91 12.34
N VAL A 61 -12.65 9.55 12.50
CA VAL A 61 -11.63 9.67 11.44
C VAL A 61 -12.01 8.83 10.23
N HIS A 62 -12.38 7.55 10.45
CA HIS A 62 -12.79 6.67 9.37
C HIS A 62 -14.04 7.21 8.66
N GLN A 63 -15.00 7.76 9.42
CA GLN A 63 -16.19 8.38 8.83
C GLN A 63 -15.86 9.62 8.00
N ALA A 64 -14.88 10.43 8.41
CA ALA A 64 -14.43 11.58 7.62
C ALA A 64 -13.87 11.13 6.26
N PHE A 65 -13.02 10.10 6.24
CA PHE A 65 -12.47 9.55 5.00
C PHE A 65 -13.50 8.83 4.13
N LYS A 66 -14.52 8.20 4.74
CA LYS A 66 -15.61 7.55 3.99
C LYS A 66 -16.36 8.51 3.08
N ASN A 67 -16.47 9.77 3.49
CA ASN A 67 -17.30 10.78 2.84
C ASN A 67 -16.56 11.65 1.80
N LEU A 68 -15.34 11.28 1.39
CA LEU A 68 -14.55 12.06 0.43
C LEU A 68 -14.93 11.83 -1.04
N GLY A 69 -15.81 10.86 -1.32
CA GLY A 69 -16.26 10.53 -2.68
C GLY A 69 -15.21 9.84 -3.54
N GLN A 70 -14.26 9.12 -2.92
CA GLN A 70 -13.23 8.35 -3.61
C GLN A 70 -13.84 7.14 -4.33
N GLN A 71 -13.29 6.82 -5.51
CA GLN A 71 -13.70 5.63 -6.29
C GLN A 71 -12.83 4.41 -5.99
N HIS A 72 -11.61 4.63 -5.48
CA HIS A 72 -10.68 3.56 -5.18
C HIS A 72 -10.07 3.78 -3.79
N VAL A 73 -9.99 2.70 -3.01
CA VAL A 73 -9.33 2.66 -1.71
C VAL A 73 -8.28 1.56 -1.76
N ILE A 74 -7.01 1.95 -1.65
CA ILE A 74 -5.88 1.02 -1.62
C ILE A 74 -5.29 1.05 -0.22
N THR A 75 -5.15 -0.11 0.41
CA THR A 75 -4.57 -0.23 1.75
C THR A 75 -3.46 -1.27 1.80
N THR A 76 -2.47 -1.03 2.65
CA THR A 76 -1.46 -2.01 3.07
C THR A 76 -1.86 -2.70 4.38
N ASN A 77 -2.93 -2.22 5.03
CA ASN A 77 -3.47 -2.86 6.23
C ASN A 77 -4.05 -4.24 5.90
N TYR A 78 -3.88 -5.16 6.83
CA TYR A 78 -4.38 -6.52 6.71
C TYR A 78 -5.83 -6.67 7.19
N ASP A 79 -6.33 -5.78 8.04
CA ASP A 79 -7.72 -5.78 8.50
C ASP A 79 -8.68 -5.30 7.41
N SER A 80 -9.98 -5.44 7.68
CA SER A 80 -11.06 -4.99 6.79
C SER A 80 -11.93 -3.92 7.44
N LEU A 81 -11.38 -3.12 8.37
CA LEU A 81 -12.15 -2.19 9.19
C LEU A 81 -12.80 -1.11 8.32
N PHE A 82 -12.05 -0.53 7.39
CA PHE A 82 -12.53 0.61 6.62
C PHE A 82 -13.66 0.22 5.66
N GLU A 83 -13.52 -0.87 4.91
CA GLU A 83 -14.57 -1.36 4.01
C GLU A 83 -15.77 -1.95 4.76
N SER A 84 -15.62 -2.37 6.04
CA SER A 84 -16.75 -2.83 6.85
C SER A 84 -17.78 -1.72 7.14
N MET A 85 -17.38 -0.46 6.99
CA MET A 85 -18.30 0.68 7.08
C MET A 85 -19.19 0.83 5.84
N TYR A 86 -18.94 0.07 4.78
CA TYR A 86 -19.65 0.13 3.51
C TYR A 86 -20.52 -1.11 3.32
N ASP A 87 -21.53 -0.99 2.46
CA ASP A 87 -22.33 -2.14 2.02
C ASP A 87 -21.60 -2.80 0.84
N CYS A 88 -20.65 -3.67 1.16
CA CYS A 88 -19.70 -4.23 0.20
C CYS A 88 -20.13 -5.60 -0.36
N GLU A 89 -20.15 -5.72 -1.68
CA GLU A 89 -20.10 -6.99 -2.39
C GLU A 89 -18.65 -7.53 -2.40
N GLN A 90 -18.48 -8.80 -2.08
CA GLN A 90 -17.17 -9.47 -2.19
C GLN A 90 -16.93 -9.91 -3.64
N LEU A 91 -15.95 -9.28 -4.31
CA LEU A 91 -15.55 -9.64 -5.67
C LEU A 91 -14.64 -10.87 -5.70
N ILE A 92 -13.87 -11.07 -4.63
CA ILE A 92 -13.03 -12.24 -4.42
C ILE A 92 -13.45 -12.90 -3.11
N THR A 93 -13.86 -14.16 -3.17
CA THR A 93 -14.25 -14.93 -1.98
C THR A 93 -13.16 -15.91 -1.54
N ASN A 94 -12.31 -16.35 -2.48
CA ASN A 94 -11.16 -17.19 -2.21
C ASN A 94 -10.03 -16.91 -3.21
N PRO A 95 -8.92 -16.26 -2.79
CA PRO A 95 -7.77 -16.05 -3.66
C PRO A 95 -7.00 -17.36 -3.95
N GLY A 96 -7.37 -18.46 -3.31
CA GLY A 96 -6.72 -19.76 -3.44
C GLY A 96 -5.27 -19.72 -2.95
N GLY A 97 -4.36 -20.23 -3.78
CA GLY A 97 -2.92 -20.12 -3.56
C GLY A 97 -2.30 -18.81 -4.07
N SER A 98 -3.12 -17.89 -4.61
CA SER A 98 -2.60 -16.67 -5.23
C SER A 98 -1.97 -15.76 -4.20
N LYS A 99 -0.67 -15.53 -4.35
CA LYS A 99 0.04 -14.45 -3.66
C LYS A 99 -0.25 -13.13 -4.39
N ASN A 100 -0.16 -12.02 -3.67
CA ASN A 100 -0.11 -10.66 -4.23
C ASN A 100 -1.37 -10.29 -5.03
N ILE A 101 -2.44 -9.87 -4.34
CA ILE A 101 -3.70 -9.52 -5.00
C ILE A 101 -3.57 -8.12 -5.62
N LEU A 102 -3.77 -8.01 -6.94
CA LEU A 102 -3.68 -6.74 -7.66
C LEU A 102 -5.05 -6.10 -7.93
N LYS A 103 -6.10 -6.93 -8.06
CA LYS A 103 -7.48 -6.51 -8.34
C LYS A 103 -8.22 -6.14 -7.06
N SER A 104 -9.34 -5.44 -7.19
CA SER A 104 -10.21 -5.15 -6.05
C SER A 104 -10.77 -6.44 -5.46
N VAL A 105 -10.86 -6.49 -4.14
CA VAL A 105 -11.34 -7.66 -3.38
C VAL A 105 -12.81 -7.53 -3.02
N SER A 106 -13.28 -6.29 -2.90
CA SER A 106 -14.66 -5.94 -2.62
C SER A 106 -15.01 -4.60 -3.25
N ARG A 107 -16.32 -4.35 -3.41
CA ARG A 107 -16.85 -3.13 -3.99
C ARG A 107 -18.13 -2.70 -3.26
N SER A 108 -18.29 -1.41 -3.04
CA SER A 108 -19.54 -0.80 -2.58
C SER A 108 -19.95 0.31 -3.54
N ARG A 109 -21.03 0.10 -4.30
CA ARG A 109 -21.45 1.01 -5.38
C ARG A 109 -20.28 1.27 -6.34
N ASP A 110 -19.78 2.50 -6.38
CA ASP A 110 -18.68 2.94 -7.25
C ASP A 110 -17.32 3.00 -6.53
N VAL A 111 -17.21 2.38 -5.34
CA VAL A 111 -15.97 2.33 -4.54
C VAL A 111 -15.37 0.93 -4.59
N ASP A 112 -14.17 0.80 -5.15
CA ASP A 112 -13.36 -0.42 -5.17
C ASP A 112 -12.33 -0.45 -4.04
N PHE A 113 -12.22 -1.59 -3.35
CA PHE A 113 -11.26 -1.80 -2.27
C PHE A 113 -10.16 -2.77 -2.68
N TYR A 114 -8.91 -2.36 -2.48
CA TYR A 114 -7.70 -3.11 -2.81
C TYR A 114 -6.84 -3.29 -1.56
N HIS A 115 -6.37 -4.51 -1.31
CA HIS A 115 -5.39 -4.79 -0.27
C HIS A 115 -4.06 -5.15 -0.90
N ALA A 116 -3.21 -4.14 -1.12
CA ALA A 116 -1.94 -4.28 -1.81
C ALA A 116 -1.04 -5.33 -1.14
N HIS A 117 -1.10 -5.42 0.19
CA HIS A 117 -0.30 -6.35 1.00
C HIS A 117 -1.08 -7.57 1.49
N GLY A 118 -2.29 -7.80 0.98
CA GLY A 118 -3.14 -8.94 1.32
C GLY A 118 -4.07 -8.69 2.52
N ILE A 119 -4.89 -9.70 2.83
CA ILE A 119 -5.94 -9.60 3.86
C ILE A 119 -5.70 -10.64 4.95
N GLY A 120 -5.88 -10.26 6.22
CA GLY A 120 -5.74 -11.09 7.41
C GLY A 120 -6.45 -12.42 7.28
N LYS A 121 -7.73 -12.40 6.89
CA LYS A 121 -8.55 -13.62 6.67
C LYS A 121 -7.97 -14.58 5.61
N TRP A 122 -7.09 -14.09 4.73
CA TRP A 122 -6.45 -14.87 3.68
C TRP A 122 -4.93 -14.93 3.90
N LYS A 123 -4.51 -15.64 4.94
CA LYS A 123 -3.10 -15.79 5.38
C LYS A 123 -2.06 -16.00 4.27
N ASN A 124 -2.42 -16.65 3.15
CA ASN A 124 -1.49 -16.89 2.04
C ASN A 124 -1.20 -15.64 1.18
N THR A 125 -1.98 -14.58 1.36
CA THR A 125 -1.89 -13.32 0.61
C THR A 125 -1.02 -12.28 1.32
N LEU A 126 -0.71 -12.47 2.60
CA LEU A 126 -0.01 -11.51 3.45
C LEU A 126 1.42 -11.24 2.95
N CYS A 127 1.72 -9.97 2.67
CA CYS A 127 3.03 -9.49 2.30
C CYS A 127 3.86 -9.18 3.55
N LEU A 128 4.59 -10.19 4.06
CA LEU A 128 5.30 -10.09 5.34
C LEU A 128 6.83 -10.09 5.27
N SER A 129 7.42 -10.36 4.10
CA SER A 129 8.85 -10.64 3.96
C SER A 129 9.36 -10.09 2.62
N HIS A 130 10.66 -9.88 2.47
CA HIS A 130 11.23 -9.33 1.23
C HIS A 130 10.88 -10.17 0.01
N GLU A 131 10.84 -11.51 0.13
CA GLU A 131 10.41 -12.36 -0.98
C GLU A 131 8.96 -12.11 -1.40
N HIS A 132 8.08 -11.71 -0.47
CA HIS A 132 6.71 -11.32 -0.82
C HIS A 132 6.71 -10.01 -1.60
N TYR A 133 7.43 -8.99 -1.14
CA TYR A 133 7.57 -7.73 -1.86
C TYR A 133 8.19 -7.91 -3.25
N ILE A 134 9.29 -8.68 -3.35
CA ILE A 134 9.94 -9.01 -4.62
C ILE A 134 8.95 -9.73 -5.53
N SER A 135 8.22 -10.73 -5.02
CA SER A 135 7.22 -11.46 -5.78
C SER A 135 6.06 -10.56 -6.24
N LEU A 136 5.69 -9.55 -5.46
CA LEU A 136 4.68 -8.55 -5.82
C LEU A 136 5.19 -7.68 -6.96
N ILE A 137 6.40 -7.10 -6.82
CA ILE A 137 7.06 -6.32 -7.87
C ILE A 137 7.19 -7.14 -9.17
N THR A 138 7.64 -8.40 -9.10
CA THR A 138 7.73 -9.28 -10.28
C THR A 138 6.37 -9.43 -10.95
N LYS A 139 5.30 -9.65 -10.18
CA LYS A 139 3.95 -9.76 -10.73
C LYS A 139 3.51 -8.47 -11.43
N ILE A 140 3.78 -7.32 -10.84
CA ILE A 140 3.48 -6.01 -11.44
C ILE A 140 4.28 -5.82 -12.74
N ARG A 141 5.57 -6.15 -12.73
CA ARG A 141 6.44 -6.12 -13.92
C ARG A 141 5.90 -6.97 -15.05
N THR A 142 5.56 -8.23 -14.78
CA THR A 142 4.99 -9.11 -15.81
C THR A 142 3.63 -8.63 -16.31
N THR A 143 2.89 -7.87 -15.51
CA THR A 143 1.58 -7.31 -15.90
C THR A 143 1.72 -6.13 -16.86
N PHE A 144 2.73 -5.27 -16.68
CA PHE A 144 2.81 -3.96 -17.35
C PHE A 144 4.05 -3.74 -18.21
N PHE A 145 5.16 -4.36 -17.84
CA PHE A 145 6.52 -4.10 -18.33
C PHE A 145 7.10 -5.38 -18.95
N THR A 146 6.46 -5.88 -20.02
CA THR A 146 6.82 -7.15 -20.67
C THR A 146 8.27 -7.16 -21.17
N ASP A 147 9.01 -8.24 -20.87
CA ASP A 147 10.33 -8.52 -21.41
C ASP A 147 10.21 -9.00 -22.88
N SER A 148 10.19 -8.08 -23.83
CA SER A 148 10.42 -8.47 -25.23
C SER A 148 11.18 -7.38 -25.96
N ASN A 149 12.16 -7.81 -26.76
CA ASN A 149 12.98 -7.05 -27.71
C ASN A 149 12.16 -6.35 -28.82
N ASP A 150 10.92 -5.98 -28.54
CA ASP A 150 9.98 -5.37 -29.45
C ASP A 150 9.70 -3.97 -28.92
N GLU A 151 10.18 -2.96 -29.66
CA GLU A 151 10.16 -1.53 -29.29
C GLU A 151 8.75 -0.94 -29.13
N ASN A 152 7.69 -1.75 -29.04
CA ASN A 152 6.37 -1.32 -29.50
C ASN A 152 5.14 -1.74 -28.69
N LYS A 153 5.22 -2.06 -27.39
CA LYS A 153 4.05 -1.98 -26.47
C LYS A 153 4.41 -2.16 -25.00
N GLU A 154 4.74 -1.06 -24.33
CA GLU A 154 4.52 -0.99 -22.89
C GLU A 154 3.01 -0.90 -22.65
N ILE A 155 2.40 -1.99 -22.14
CA ILE A 155 0.96 -2.07 -21.84
C ILE A 155 0.52 -0.85 -21.02
N LEU A 156 1.33 -0.46 -20.03
CA LEU A 156 1.07 0.70 -19.17
C LEU A 156 0.99 2.00 -19.96
N SER A 157 1.90 2.23 -20.90
CA SER A 157 1.94 3.44 -21.73
C SER A 157 0.69 3.55 -22.62
N SER A 158 0.18 2.44 -23.16
CA SER A 158 -1.09 2.43 -23.90
C SER A 158 -2.30 2.64 -23.00
N ILE A 159 -2.29 2.13 -21.76
CA ILE A 159 -3.37 2.41 -20.78
C ILE A 159 -3.40 3.90 -20.44
N ILE A 160 -2.24 4.49 -20.12
CA ILE A 160 -2.11 5.91 -19.77
C ILE A 160 -2.63 6.80 -20.90
N LYS A 161 -2.34 6.45 -22.15
CA LYS A 161 -2.84 7.18 -23.33
C LYS A 161 -4.32 6.92 -23.64
N GLY A 162 -4.98 5.99 -22.95
CA GLY A 162 -6.35 5.58 -23.22
C GLY A 162 -6.53 4.76 -24.50
N GLU A 163 -5.45 4.16 -25.02
CA GLU A 163 -5.47 3.34 -26.24
C GLU A 163 -6.01 1.93 -25.97
N ILE A 164 -5.86 1.45 -24.73
CA ILE A 164 -6.41 0.17 -24.26
C ILE A 164 -7.13 0.36 -22.93
N GLU A 165 -8.09 -0.53 -22.65
CA GLU A 165 -8.87 -0.49 -21.42
C GLU A 165 -7.99 -0.73 -20.18
N SER A 166 -8.40 -0.10 -19.08
CA SER A 166 -7.79 -0.28 -17.76
C SER A 166 -7.74 -1.75 -17.36
N THR A 167 -6.64 -2.17 -16.77
CA THR A 167 -6.56 -3.47 -16.11
C THR A 167 -7.26 -3.47 -14.76
N GLY A 168 -7.74 -2.34 -14.23
CA GLY A 168 -8.46 -2.26 -12.97
C GLY A 168 -7.67 -2.81 -11.77
N THR A 169 -6.34 -2.62 -11.78
CA THR A 169 -5.45 -3.06 -10.69
C THR A 169 -4.88 -1.88 -9.93
N TRP A 170 -4.62 -2.05 -8.64
CA TRP A 170 -4.13 -0.95 -7.81
C TRP A 170 -2.80 -0.32 -8.26
N PRO A 171 -1.81 -1.06 -8.83
CA PRO A 171 -0.56 -0.42 -9.25
C PRO A 171 -0.77 0.50 -10.45
N GLU A 172 -1.72 0.18 -11.34
CA GLU A 172 -2.07 1.03 -12.47
C GLU A 172 -2.62 2.38 -12.01
N LEU A 173 -3.43 2.40 -10.95
CA LEU A 173 -4.07 3.60 -10.42
C LEU A 173 -3.06 4.69 -10.02
N LEU A 174 -1.83 4.31 -9.62
CA LEU A 174 -0.76 5.28 -9.35
C LEU A 174 -0.33 6.08 -10.59
N PHE A 175 -0.56 5.54 -11.80
CA PHE A 175 -0.19 6.17 -13.07
C PHE A 175 -1.38 6.82 -13.78
N THR A 176 -2.62 6.47 -13.42
CA THR A 176 -3.81 6.83 -14.20
C THR A 176 -4.83 7.66 -13.43
N THR A 177 -4.67 7.84 -12.11
CA THR A 177 -5.65 8.53 -11.27
C THR A 177 -4.98 9.43 -10.24
N ASP A 178 -5.62 10.52 -9.82
CA ASP A 178 -5.09 11.34 -8.73
C ASP A 178 -5.14 10.61 -7.39
N VAL A 179 -4.04 10.62 -6.64
CA VAL A 179 -3.85 9.82 -5.43
C VAL A 179 -3.57 10.70 -4.22
N ALA A 180 -4.35 10.52 -3.16
CA ALA A 180 -4.03 11.01 -1.83
C ALA A 180 -3.50 9.87 -0.96
N ILE A 181 -2.24 9.94 -0.56
CA ILE A 181 -1.62 8.99 0.36
C ILE A 181 -1.76 9.52 1.78
N VAL A 182 -2.39 8.75 2.66
CA VAL A 182 -2.67 9.14 4.05
C VAL A 182 -2.42 7.96 4.99
N GLY A 183 -1.74 8.20 6.10
CA GLY A 183 -1.53 7.20 7.16
C GLY A 183 -0.50 6.11 6.86
N LEU A 184 0.10 6.12 5.67
CA LEU A 184 1.26 5.28 5.37
C LEU A 184 2.54 5.89 5.93
N GLY A 185 3.32 5.07 6.64
CA GLY A 185 4.67 5.46 7.08
C GLY A 185 5.66 5.56 5.92
N LEU A 186 5.43 4.80 4.84
CA LEU A 186 6.33 4.66 3.69
C LEU A 186 7.74 4.30 4.12
N ASP A 187 7.88 3.33 5.02
CA ASP A 187 9.20 2.84 5.41
C ASP A 187 9.95 2.33 4.16
N TYR A 188 11.28 2.44 4.13
CA TYR A 188 12.04 1.98 2.96
C TYR A 188 11.91 0.47 2.70
N SER A 189 11.38 -0.30 3.64
CA SER A 189 11.01 -1.70 3.42
C SER A 189 9.72 -1.93 2.62
N GLU A 190 8.87 -0.91 2.45
CA GLU A 190 7.73 -0.92 1.52
C GLU A 190 8.23 -0.71 0.06
N ILE A 191 9.17 -1.58 -0.34
CA ILE A 191 9.96 -1.45 -1.57
C ILE A 191 9.09 -1.47 -2.84
N ASP A 192 7.91 -2.05 -2.78
CA ASP A 192 6.93 -2.10 -3.88
C ASP A 192 6.37 -0.71 -4.19
N LEU A 193 5.99 0.06 -3.15
CA LEU A 193 5.49 1.43 -3.31
C LEU A 193 6.61 2.37 -3.76
N TRP A 194 7.80 2.29 -3.14
CA TRP A 194 8.96 3.08 -3.57
C TRP A 194 9.37 2.79 -5.00
N TRP A 195 9.38 1.51 -5.39
CA TRP A 195 9.67 1.11 -6.77
C TRP A 195 8.62 1.67 -7.74
N LEU A 196 7.33 1.59 -7.43
CA LEU A 196 6.27 2.14 -8.28
C LEU A 196 6.38 3.66 -8.45
N LEU A 197 6.64 4.39 -7.37
CA LEU A 197 6.86 5.84 -7.43
C LEU A 197 8.08 6.19 -8.29
N ALA A 198 9.17 5.42 -8.19
CA ALA A 198 10.34 5.60 -9.05
C ALA A 198 10.04 5.32 -10.52
N GLN A 199 9.30 4.25 -10.83
CA GLN A 199 8.86 3.96 -12.20
C GLN A 199 7.97 5.09 -12.74
N ARG A 200 7.05 5.60 -11.92
CA ARG A 200 6.18 6.72 -12.26
C ARG A 200 6.96 7.99 -12.56
N ALA A 201 7.89 8.38 -11.68
CA ALA A 201 8.74 9.55 -11.88
C ALA A 201 9.56 9.47 -13.18
N ALA A 202 10.10 8.28 -13.49
CA ALA A 202 10.82 8.04 -14.74
C ALA A 202 9.90 8.17 -15.96
N LEU A 203 8.68 7.64 -15.88
CA LEU A 203 7.73 7.62 -16.99
C LEU A 203 7.19 9.01 -17.35
N PHE A 204 6.93 9.85 -16.35
CA PHE A 204 6.39 11.21 -16.52
C PHE A 204 7.42 12.32 -16.55
N SER A 205 8.72 11.99 -16.40
CA SER A 205 9.79 12.98 -16.46
C SER A 205 9.67 13.88 -17.70
N PRO A 206 9.93 15.20 -17.61
CA PRO A 206 9.63 16.17 -18.68
C PRO A 206 10.24 15.87 -20.05
N CYS A 207 11.30 15.04 -20.11
CA CYS A 207 11.92 14.62 -21.36
C CYS A 207 11.20 13.44 -22.05
N HIS A 208 10.16 12.87 -21.44
CA HIS A 208 9.41 11.72 -21.95
C HIS A 208 8.05 12.13 -22.53
N GLN A 209 7.57 11.32 -23.48
CA GLN A 209 6.33 11.57 -24.25
C GLN A 209 5.05 11.54 -23.39
N LEU A 210 5.13 10.97 -22.19
CA LEU A 210 3.97 10.75 -21.32
C LEU A 210 3.75 11.86 -20.29
N SER A 211 4.65 12.83 -20.15
CA SER A 211 4.54 13.94 -19.19
C SER A 211 3.20 14.68 -19.25
N GLN A 212 2.58 14.80 -20.43
CA GLN A 212 1.26 15.43 -20.61
C GLN A 212 0.10 14.66 -19.96
N PHE A 213 0.29 13.38 -19.63
CA PHE A 213 -0.71 12.51 -18.99
C PHE A 213 -0.45 12.37 -17.48
N GLU A 214 0.49 13.13 -16.91
CA GLU A 214 0.85 13.01 -15.51
C GLU A 214 -0.33 13.39 -14.58
N ASN A 215 -0.75 12.44 -13.75
CA ASN A 215 -1.70 12.63 -12.66
C ASN A 215 -1.05 13.31 -11.43
N SER A 216 -1.81 13.63 -10.38
CA SER A 216 -1.27 14.15 -9.12
C SER A 216 -1.15 13.06 -8.06
N ILE A 217 -0.05 13.05 -7.31
CA ILE A 217 0.09 12.27 -6.07
C ILE A 217 0.47 13.21 -4.93
N VAL A 218 -0.35 13.21 -3.87
CA VAL A 218 -0.13 14.02 -2.68
C VAL A 218 0.03 13.11 -1.46
N TYR A 219 1.15 13.23 -0.75
CA TYR A 219 1.41 12.56 0.51
C TYR A 219 1.11 13.49 1.69
N TYR A 220 0.09 13.14 2.48
CA TYR A 220 -0.28 13.88 3.68
C TYR A 220 0.28 13.21 4.93
N TYR A 221 0.90 14.01 5.80
CA TYR A 221 1.32 13.54 7.12
C TYR A 221 0.96 14.53 8.23
N VAL A 222 0.72 13.99 9.42
CA VAL A 222 0.49 14.79 10.61
C VAL A 222 1.83 15.27 11.16
N ASN A 223 2.06 16.57 11.12
CA ASN A 223 3.27 17.19 11.63
C ASN A 223 3.23 17.22 13.16
N SER A 224 3.86 16.24 13.80
CA SER A 224 4.00 16.14 15.25
C SER A 224 5.45 15.83 15.63
N PRO A 225 5.92 16.24 16.83
CA PRO A 225 7.29 15.95 17.28
C PRO A 225 7.62 14.45 17.26
N ALA A 226 6.62 13.59 17.51
CA ALA A 226 6.77 12.14 17.42
C ALA A 226 7.04 11.69 15.97
N ALA A 227 6.27 12.21 15.00
CA ALA A 227 6.42 11.87 13.58
C ALA A 227 7.77 12.32 13.00
N THR A 228 8.28 13.48 13.40
CA THR A 228 9.54 14.04 12.89
C THR A 228 10.79 13.52 13.62
N SER A 229 10.63 12.73 14.69
CA SER A 229 11.75 12.20 15.49
C SER A 229 12.47 11.01 14.84
N ASP A 230 11.90 10.44 13.79
CA ASP A 230 12.58 9.43 12.98
C ASP A 230 13.72 10.07 12.18
N SER A 231 14.93 9.52 12.33
CA SER A 231 16.12 10.03 11.65
C SER A 231 16.02 9.91 10.13
N ALA A 232 15.23 8.95 9.63
CA ALA A 232 15.01 8.76 8.21
C ALA A 232 13.85 9.61 7.65
N PHE A 233 13.08 10.31 8.50
CA PHE A 233 11.89 11.07 8.09
C PHE A 233 12.20 12.10 7.00
N HIS A 234 13.19 12.96 7.24
CA HIS A 234 13.57 14.00 6.28
C HIS A 234 14.07 13.41 4.96
N GLY A 235 14.80 12.29 5.01
CA GLY A 235 15.25 11.57 3.83
C GLY A 235 14.08 11.00 3.02
N ARG A 236 13.04 10.49 3.68
CA ARG A 236 11.82 10.03 3.03
C ARG A 236 11.04 11.17 2.37
N MET A 237 10.85 12.29 3.07
CA MET A 237 10.14 13.44 2.49
C MET A 237 10.85 13.96 1.24
N HIS A 238 12.18 14.14 1.34
CA HIS A 238 12.99 14.54 0.19
C HIS A 238 12.93 13.52 -0.97
N ALA A 239 12.94 12.21 -0.67
CA ALA A 239 12.81 11.18 -1.69
C ALA A 239 11.43 11.22 -2.38
N LEU A 240 10.35 11.44 -1.63
CA LEU A 240 9.01 11.59 -2.19
C LEU A 240 8.93 12.78 -3.15
N GLU A 241 9.42 13.95 -2.72
CA GLU A 241 9.46 15.16 -3.57
C GLU A 241 10.30 14.93 -4.83
N ALA A 242 11.47 14.30 -4.70
CA ALA A 242 12.33 13.96 -5.84
C ALA A 242 11.67 12.96 -6.82
N LEU A 243 10.68 12.18 -6.36
CA LEU A 243 9.88 11.26 -7.18
C LEU A 243 8.56 11.89 -7.67
N GLY A 244 8.41 13.21 -7.57
CA GLY A 244 7.24 13.92 -8.08
C GLY A 244 6.00 13.80 -7.20
N VAL A 245 6.14 13.39 -5.95
CA VAL A 245 5.05 13.38 -4.96
C VAL A 245 5.01 14.71 -4.22
N GLU A 246 3.85 15.36 -4.19
CA GLU A 246 3.64 16.56 -3.39
C GLU A 246 3.55 16.17 -1.90
N VAL A 247 4.46 16.67 -1.07
CA VAL A 247 4.46 16.40 0.37
C VAL A 247 3.73 17.52 1.11
N ARG A 248 2.62 17.19 1.79
CA ARG A 248 1.79 18.14 2.55
C ARG A 248 1.82 17.86 4.06
N PRO A 249 2.59 18.62 4.85
CA PRO A 249 2.48 18.61 6.30
C PRO A 249 1.12 19.17 6.75
N VAL A 250 0.56 18.58 7.80
CA VAL A 250 -0.64 19.09 8.48
C VAL A 250 -0.37 19.26 9.96
N ASP A 251 -0.34 20.50 10.42
CA ASP A 251 -0.16 20.83 11.84
C ASP A 251 -1.41 20.47 12.65
N ALA A 252 -1.21 19.67 13.70
CA ALA A 252 -2.29 19.17 14.54
C ALA A 252 -1.84 18.93 15.98
N ALA A 253 -2.81 18.88 16.89
CA ALA A 253 -2.56 18.56 18.29
C ALA A 253 -2.16 17.08 18.47
N ASP A 254 -2.81 16.20 17.72
CA ASP A 254 -2.60 14.76 17.72
C ASP A 254 -2.96 14.14 16.35
N TYR A 255 -2.80 12.82 16.23
CA TYR A 255 -3.13 12.09 15.00
C TYR A 255 -4.62 12.20 14.62
N PRO A 256 -5.60 11.96 15.52
CA PRO A 256 -7.01 12.16 15.18
C PRO A 256 -7.33 13.55 14.61
N ASP A 257 -6.90 14.64 15.26
CA ASP A 257 -7.09 16.01 14.77
C ASP A 257 -6.44 16.20 13.38
N GLY A 258 -5.22 15.70 13.21
CA GLY A 258 -4.49 15.79 11.95
C GLY A 258 -5.20 15.06 10.81
N TYR A 259 -5.68 13.85 11.05
CA TYR A 259 -6.43 13.08 10.05
C TYR A 259 -7.77 13.72 9.69
N LEU A 260 -8.49 14.31 10.65
CA LEU A 260 -9.72 15.06 10.39
C LEU A 260 -9.46 16.31 9.53
N LYS A 261 -8.34 17.01 9.76
CA LYS A 261 -7.90 18.14 8.92
C LYS A 261 -7.53 17.69 7.51
N ILE A 262 -6.77 16.59 7.38
CA ILE A 262 -6.41 16.01 6.08
C ILE A 262 -7.67 15.66 5.28
N ALA A 263 -8.66 15.00 5.89
CA ALA A 263 -9.92 14.66 5.24
C ALA A 263 -10.63 15.93 4.71
N LYS A 264 -10.69 17.00 5.49
CA LYS A 264 -11.26 18.29 5.04
C LYS A 264 -10.49 18.91 3.87
N MET A 265 -9.16 18.83 3.88
CA MET A 265 -8.32 19.34 2.79
C MET A 265 -8.59 18.60 1.48
N ILE A 266 -8.66 17.26 1.53
CA ILE A 266 -8.96 16.41 0.36
C ILE A 266 -10.37 16.71 -0.18
N GLN A 267 -11.33 16.89 0.72
CA GLN A 267 -12.70 17.25 0.33
C GLN A 267 -12.77 18.61 -0.37
N GLY A 268 -12.03 19.60 0.15
CA GLY A 268 -11.96 20.95 -0.43
C GLY A 268 -11.35 20.96 -1.84
N THR A 269 -10.29 20.17 -2.07
CA THR A 269 -9.64 20.08 -3.39
C THR A 269 -10.49 19.44 -4.49
N ARG A 270 -11.60 18.77 -4.15
CA ARG A 270 -12.51 18.13 -5.11
C ARG A 270 -13.72 18.99 -5.48
N GLY A 271 -13.89 20.15 -4.84
CA GLY A 271 -15.02 21.05 -5.03
C GLY A 271 -14.78 22.24 -5.97
N ASP A 272 -13.55 22.36 -6.50
CA ASP A 272 -13.12 23.36 -7.49
C ASP A 272 -12.99 22.72 -8.89
#